data_AF-A0A8J3IET9-F1
#
_entry.id   AF-A0A8J3IET9-F1
#
_cell.length_a   1.000
_cell.length_b   1.000
_cell.length_c   1.000
_cell.angle_alpha   90.00
_cell.angle_beta   90.00
_cell.angle_gamma   90.00
#
_symmetry.space_group_name_H-M   'P 1'
#
loop_
_entity.id
_entity.type
_entity.pdbx_description
1 polymer ?
#
loop_
_entity_poly.entity_id
_entity_poly.type
_entity_poly.pdbx_seq_one_letter_code
_entity_poly.pdbx_strand_id
1 'polypeptide(L)'
;MLEGLRTEECQVEQVVTLLAYGCPSQAIVHAFELDERTVAAWRRRAGKQCQRVQSAVVEQGRVNARHVQADEIRAKGRSMII
;
A
#
# COMPACT_ATOMS: atom_id res chain seq x y z
N MET A 1 -5.23 -1.29 15.78
CA MET A 1 -6.59 -0.89 15.42
C MET A 1 -6.54 -0.02 14.19
N LEU A 2 -7.12 -0.51 13.11
CA LEU A 2 -7.25 0.21 11.84
C LEU A 2 -8.46 1.14 11.96
N GLU A 3 -8.23 2.42 12.25
CA GLU A 3 -9.32 3.38 12.52
C GLU A 3 -10.28 3.53 11.33
N GLY A 4 -11.59 3.60 11.64
CA GLY A 4 -12.64 3.87 10.67
C GLY A 4 -12.91 2.73 9.67
N LEU A 5 -12.64 1.48 10.06
CA LEU A 5 -13.11 0.31 9.32
C LEU A 5 -14.57 0.00 9.68
N ARG A 6 -15.34 -0.43 8.68
CA ARG A 6 -16.69 -0.99 8.82
C ARG A 6 -16.71 -2.49 8.51
N THR A 7 -15.53 -3.10 8.52
CA THR A 7 -15.21 -4.44 8.00
C THR A 7 -14.24 -5.08 8.99
N GLU A 8 -14.24 -6.41 9.04
CA GLU A 8 -13.35 -7.17 9.92
C GLU A 8 -11.87 -6.86 9.65
N GLU A 9 -11.10 -6.58 10.70
CA GLU A 9 -9.70 -6.16 10.58
C GLU A 9 -8.84 -7.23 9.88
N CYS A 10 -9.05 -8.51 10.23
CA CYS A 10 -8.33 -9.65 9.64
C CYS A 10 -8.46 -9.70 8.11
N GLN A 11 -9.66 -9.43 7.58
CA GLN A 11 -9.88 -9.43 6.13
C GLN A 11 -9.12 -8.28 5.45
N VAL A 12 -9.10 -7.10 6.06
CA VAL A 12 -8.36 -5.94 5.54
C VAL A 12 -6.86 -6.20 5.54
N GLU A 13 -6.34 -6.79 6.61
CA GLU A 13 -4.93 -7.16 6.72
C GLU A 13 -4.51 -8.16 5.64
N GLN A 14 -5.31 -9.20 5.41
CA GLN A 14 -5.06 -10.18 4.35
C GLN A 14 -5.05 -9.51 2.96
N VAL A 15 -6.03 -8.66 2.66
CA VAL A 15 -6.10 -7.97 1.36
C VAL A 15 -4.92 -7.03 1.14
N VAL A 16 -4.56 -6.22 2.14
CA VAL A 16 -3.41 -5.31 2.04
C VAL A 16 -2.11 -6.08 1.89
N THR A 17 -1.97 -7.20 2.60
CA THR A 17 -0.82 -8.10 2.46
C THR A 17 -0.72 -8.63 1.03
N LEU A 18 -1.80 -9.19 0.47
CA LEU A 18 -1.80 -9.69 -0.90
C LEU A 18 -1.45 -8.60 -1.93
N LEU A 19 -1.98 -7.38 -1.75
CA LEU A 19 -1.64 -6.24 -2.61
C LEU A 19 -0.14 -5.89 -2.51
N ALA A 20 0.46 -5.94 -1.32
CA ALA A 20 1.87 -5.65 -1.12
C ALA A 20 2.78 -6.70 -1.79
N TYR A 21 2.34 -7.96 -1.84
CA TYR A 21 3.03 -9.04 -2.57
C TYR A 21 2.72 -9.04 -4.09
N GLY A 22 1.98 -8.07 -4.61
CA GLY A 22 1.72 -7.92 -6.04
C GLY A 22 0.56 -8.76 -6.58
N CYS A 23 -0.32 -9.27 -5.71
CA CYS A 23 -1.51 -9.99 -6.14
C CYS A 23 -2.41 -9.08 -7.01
N PRO A 24 -2.87 -9.54 -8.19
CA PRO A 24 -3.78 -8.78 -9.04
C PRO A 24 -5.08 -8.41 -8.29
N SER A 25 -5.52 -7.15 -8.39
CA SER A 25 -6.70 -6.69 -7.64
C SER A 25 -7.97 -7.50 -7.95
N GLN A 26 -8.13 -7.97 -9.20
CA GLN A 26 -9.27 -8.80 -9.58
C GLN A 26 -9.24 -10.18 -8.93
N ALA A 27 -8.06 -10.77 -8.70
CA ALA A 27 -7.96 -12.05 -7.98
C ALA A 27 -8.45 -11.91 -6.54
N ILE A 28 -8.16 -10.77 -5.89
CA ILE A 28 -8.65 -10.45 -4.55
C ILE A 28 -10.17 -10.22 -4.56
N VAL A 29 -10.69 -9.45 -5.52
CA VAL A 29 -12.13 -9.20 -5.69
C VAL A 29 -12.89 -10.52 -5.77
N HIS A 30 -12.43 -11.46 -6.60
CA HIS A 30 -13.06 -12.76 -6.75
C HIS A 30 -12.91 -13.67 -5.52
N ALA A 31 -11.72 -13.71 -4.90
CA ALA A 31 -11.48 -14.61 -3.77
C ALA A 31 -12.20 -14.20 -2.48
N PHE A 32 -12.45 -12.90 -2.29
CA PHE A 32 -13.06 -12.35 -1.07
C PHE A 32 -14.47 -11.78 -1.30
N GLU A 33 -15.03 -11.94 -2.51
CA GLU A 33 -16.34 -11.40 -2.91
C GLU A 33 -16.49 -9.90 -2.61
N LEU A 34 -15.41 -9.14 -2.84
CA LEU A 34 -15.35 -7.71 -2.55
C LEU A 34 -15.62 -6.86 -3.80
N ASP A 35 -16.25 -5.71 -3.61
CA ASP A 35 -16.33 -4.70 -4.66
C ASP A 35 -14.93 -4.15 -5.01
N GLU A 36 -14.65 -3.99 -6.31
CA GLU A 36 -13.36 -3.50 -6.81
C GLU A 36 -12.98 -2.12 -6.24
N ARG A 37 -13.97 -1.28 -5.96
CA ARG A 37 -13.77 0.07 -5.40
C ARG A 37 -13.32 -0.02 -3.95
N THR A 38 -13.77 -1.03 -3.22
CA THR A 38 -13.34 -1.31 -1.84
C THR A 38 -11.86 -1.68 -1.83
N VAL A 39 -11.44 -2.62 -2.69
CA VAL A 39 -10.03 -3.01 -2.82
C VAL A 39 -9.17 -1.82 -3.24
N ALA A 40 -9.63 -1.02 -4.22
CA ALA A 40 -8.94 0.19 -4.65
C ALA A 40 -8.82 1.25 -3.53
N ALA A 41 -9.87 1.42 -2.72
CA ALA A 41 -9.88 2.35 -1.59
C ALA A 41 -8.91 1.91 -0.49
N TRP A 42 -8.86 0.62 -0.16
CA TRP A 42 -7.91 0.08 0.82
C TRP A 42 -6.47 0.23 0.32
N ARG A 43 -6.18 -0.09 -0.95
CA ARG A 43 -4.86 0.17 -1.55
C ARG A 43 -4.44 1.63 -1.40
N ARG A 44 -5.34 2.57 -1.66
CA ARG A 44 -5.06 4.01 -1.53
C ARG A 44 -4.81 4.41 -0.08
N ARG A 45 -5.61 3.90 0.87
CA ARG A 45 -5.43 4.17 2.31
C ARG A 45 -4.10 3.62 2.83
N ALA A 46 -3.74 2.40 2.45
CA ALA A 46 -2.45 1.80 2.77
C ALA A 46 -1.29 2.64 2.19
N GLY A 47 -1.36 3.04 0.93
CA GLY A 47 -0.34 3.91 0.33
C GLY A 47 -0.16 5.25 1.06
N LYS A 48 -1.25 5.89 1.50
CA LYS A 48 -1.17 7.11 2.34
C LYS A 48 -0.52 6.85 3.69
N GLN A 49 -0.73 5.68 4.28
CA GLN A 49 -0.08 5.29 5.52
C GLN A 49 1.43 5.06 5.29
N CYS A 50 1.83 4.40 4.20
CA CYS A 50 3.24 4.23 3.83
C CYS A 50 3.94 5.58 3.63
N GLN A 51 3.29 6.54 2.97
CA GLN A 51 3.81 7.91 2.82
C GLN A 51 4.04 8.58 4.19
N ARG A 52 3.09 8.46 5.12
CA ARG A 52 3.29 9.01 6.48
C ARG A 52 4.44 8.34 7.22
N VAL A 53 4.62 7.03 7.04
CA VAL A 53 5.76 6.30 7.62
C VAL A 53 7.07 6.80 7.01
N GLN A 54 7.14 6.95 5.69
CA GLN A 54 8.29 7.52 4.99
C GLN A 54 8.65 8.90 5.55
N SER A 55 7.68 9.81 5.64
CA SER A 55 7.92 11.15 6.19
C SER A 55 8.34 11.13 7.65
N ALA A 56 7.70 10.31 8.49
CA ALA A 56 7.97 10.30 9.92
C ALA A 56 9.30 9.62 10.29
N VAL A 57 9.71 8.59 9.54
CA VAL A 57 10.89 7.78 9.85
C VAL A 57 12.09 8.20 9.03
N VAL A 58 11.93 8.34 7.71
CA VAL A 58 13.04 8.58 6.79
C VAL A 58 13.32 10.06 6.64
N GLU A 59 12.32 10.86 6.28
CA GLU A 59 12.51 12.29 5.95
C GLU A 59 12.87 13.14 7.19
N GLN A 60 12.50 12.70 8.39
CA GLN A 60 12.89 13.35 9.65
C GLN A 60 14.33 13.03 10.10
N GLY A 61 15.12 12.32 9.29
CA GLY A 61 16.52 11.98 9.62
C GLY A 61 16.64 11.00 10.80
N ARG A 62 15.56 10.26 11.12
CA ARG A 62 15.59 9.25 12.19
C ARG A 62 16.30 7.96 11.77
N VAL A 63 16.66 7.84 10.49
CA VAL A 63 17.42 6.71 9.97
C VAL A 63 18.91 6.98 10.12
N ASN A 64 19.58 6.19 10.96
CA ASN A 64 21.04 6.21 11.07
C ASN A 64 21.66 5.40 9.91
N ALA A 65 21.90 6.07 8.78
CA ALA A 65 22.49 5.46 7.59
C ALA A 65 24.00 5.75 7.52
N ARG A 66 24.82 4.70 7.35
CA ARG A 66 26.27 4.83 7.08
C ARG A 66 26.59 4.86 5.59
N HIS A 67 25.90 4.05 4.81
CA HIS A 67 25.97 4.04 3.35
C HIS A 67 24.54 4.10 2.81
N VAL A 68 24.34 4.87 1.75
CA VAL A 68 23.06 5.01 1.06
C VAL A 68 23.26 4.58 -0.38
N GLN A 69 22.42 3.66 -0.85
CA GLN A 69 22.35 3.28 -2.25
C GLN A 69 21.10 3.90 -2.86
N ALA A 70 21.23 4.36 -4.10
CA ALA A 70 20.13 4.80 -4.92
C ALA A 70 20.08 3.89 -6.16
N ASP A 71 18.87 3.48 -6.53
CA ASP A 71 18.60 2.68 -7.72
C ASP A 71 17.38 3.26 -8.44
N GLU A 72 17.23 2.97 -9.73
CA GLU A 72 16.12 3.40 -10.56
C GLU A 72 15.09 2.30 -10.73
N ILE A 73 13.82 2.63 -10.49
CA ILE A 73 12.70 1.75 -10.80
C ILE A 73 11.98 2.30 -12.03
N ARG A 74 11.96 1.51 -13.11
CA ARG A 74 11.18 1.81 -14.32
C ARG A 74 9.84 1.10 -14.29
N ALA A 75 8.75 1.86 -14.26
CA ALA A 75 7.39 1.35 -14.36
C ALA A 75 6.66 1.91 -15.59
N LYS A 76 5.82 1.09 -16.23
CA LYS A 76 4.93 1.52 -17.32
C LYS A 76 3.52 1.73 -16.76
N GLY A 77 2.95 2.91 -16.97
CA GLY A 77 1.56 3.19 -16.65
C GLY A 77 0.96 4.24 -17.57
N ARG A 78 -0.34 4.48 -17.38
CA ARG A 78 -1.12 5.46 -18.15
C ARG A 78 -1.49 6.62 -17.24
N SER A 79 -1.33 7.85 -17.74
CA SER A 79 -1.61 9.08 -16.99
C SER A 79 -0.88 9.15 -15.65
N MET A 80 0.34 8.61 -15.58
CA MET A 80 1.22 8.82 -14.43
C MET A 80 1.86 10.19 -14.56
N ILE A 81 1.63 11.07 -13.59
CA ILE A 81 2.51 12.22 -13.33
C ILE A 81 3.50 11.69 -12.29
N ILE A 82 4.75 11.52 -12.70
CA ILE A 82 5.87 11.06 -11.86
C ILE A 82 6.62 12.29 -11.38
#